data_AF-A0A542KT86-F1
#
_entry.id   AF-A0A542KT86-F1
#
_cell.length_a   1.000
_cell.length_b   1.000
_cell.length_c   1.000
_cell.angle_alpha   90.00
_cell.angle_beta   90.00
_cell.angle_gamma   90.00
#
_symmetry.space_group_name_H-M   'P 1'
#
loop_
_entity.id
_entity.type
_entity.pdbx_description
1 polymer ?
#
loop_
_entity_poly.entity_id
_entity_poly.type
_entity_poly.pdbx_seq_one_letter_code
_entity_poly.pdbx_strand_id
1 'polypeptide(L)'
;MKRNMKIATAVAAGALAIGGVLTVGPVTADPGGAVPVAARTMSHGGPAMGDHRARGYGDDATGMRHHDGPCTGSGLASRGTLTAAQRTTLTGTAEEEKLAHDLYTAFAARYDARVFEHIAAAETGHLTAVRTLLDRYDVTDPTAGHRAGVFTDPAVQATYDRLLKQGQGGLDAALKVGRTVEADDIAALTEALPGLTAPDARQVYTHLLTSSERHQEAFDHWIADE
;
A
#
# COMPACT_ATOMS: atom_id res chain seq x y z
N MET A 1 48.76 -30.46 1.28
CA MET A 1 47.54 -30.28 0.47
C MET A 1 46.35 -30.83 1.22
N LYS A 2 45.48 -29.97 1.77
CA LYS A 2 44.14 -30.32 2.24
C LYS A 2 43.22 -29.15 1.86
N ARG A 3 42.36 -29.39 0.87
CA ARG A 3 41.49 -28.39 0.26
C ARG A 3 40.13 -28.51 0.94
N ASN A 4 39.92 -27.73 1.99
CA ASN A 4 38.64 -27.72 2.69
C ASN A 4 37.69 -26.78 1.94
N MET A 5 36.81 -27.38 1.14
CA MET A 5 35.68 -26.72 0.50
C MET A 5 34.73 -26.19 1.56
N LYS A 6 34.65 -24.85 1.71
CA LYS A 6 33.51 -24.21 2.38
C LYS A 6 32.36 -24.24 1.39
N ILE A 7 31.37 -25.08 1.67
CA ILE A 7 30.10 -25.11 0.96
C ILE A 7 29.40 -23.78 1.28
N ALA A 8 29.38 -22.88 0.29
CA ALA A 8 28.56 -21.69 0.35
C ALA A 8 27.11 -22.15 0.12
N THR A 9 26.34 -22.24 1.20
CA THR A 9 24.88 -22.34 1.11
C THR A 9 24.37 -21.00 0.58
N ALA A 10 24.18 -20.92 -0.73
CA ALA A 10 23.53 -19.80 -1.37
C ALA A 10 22.07 -19.76 -0.93
N VAL A 11 21.72 -18.66 -0.28
CA VAL A 11 20.38 -18.27 0.16
C VAL A 11 19.50 -18.11 -1.08
N ALA A 12 18.48 -18.95 -1.24
CA ALA A 12 17.33 -18.63 -2.07
C ALA A 12 16.36 -17.85 -1.19
N ALA A 13 16.62 -16.55 -1.03
CA ALA A 13 15.62 -15.62 -0.55
C ALA A 13 14.51 -15.62 -1.59
N GLY A 14 13.31 -16.02 -1.19
CA GLY A 14 12.11 -15.71 -1.94
C GLY A 14 11.97 -14.20 -1.92
N ALA A 15 12.55 -13.55 -2.93
CA ALA A 15 12.26 -12.18 -3.27
C ALA A 15 10.75 -12.14 -3.55
N LEU A 16 9.99 -11.53 -2.64
CA LEU A 16 8.79 -10.83 -3.04
C LEU A 16 9.27 -9.74 -3.99
N ALA A 17 9.31 -10.11 -5.27
CA ALA A 17 9.85 -9.30 -6.31
C ALA A 17 8.82 -8.22 -6.64
N ILE A 18 8.75 -7.19 -5.80
CA ILE A 18 8.25 -5.88 -6.23
C ILE A 18 9.33 -5.29 -7.16
N GLY A 19 9.42 -5.89 -8.33
CA GLY A 19 10.46 -5.74 -9.32
C GLY A 19 9.95 -6.22 -10.67
N GLY A 20 8.69 -5.88 -10.99
CA GLY A 20 8.16 -5.98 -12.34
C GLY A 20 9.04 -5.17 -13.29
N VAL A 21 9.85 -5.88 -14.07
CA VAL A 21 10.57 -5.34 -15.22
C VAL A 21 9.53 -4.89 -16.25
N LEU A 22 9.20 -3.60 -16.29
CA LEU A 22 8.58 -3.00 -17.47
C LEU A 22 9.69 -2.60 -18.45
N THR A 23 9.88 -3.41 -19.48
CA THR A 23 10.61 -2.98 -20.68
C THR A 23 9.83 -1.84 -21.33
N VAL A 24 10.31 -0.61 -21.19
CA VAL A 24 9.76 0.56 -21.87
C VAL A 24 10.12 0.43 -23.36
N GLY A 25 9.14 0.07 -24.19
CA GLY A 25 9.25 0.21 -25.65
C GLY A 25 9.24 1.70 -26.02
N PRO A 26 9.91 2.12 -27.11
CA PRO A 26 10.00 3.53 -27.47
C PRO A 26 8.64 4.05 -27.97
N VAL A 27 8.09 5.04 -27.27
CA VAL A 27 7.00 5.89 -27.77
C VAL A 27 7.59 6.88 -28.77
N THR A 28 7.27 6.70 -30.05
CA THR A 28 7.48 7.73 -31.07
C THR A 28 6.35 8.74 -30.99
N ALA A 29 6.70 9.99 -30.70
CA ALA A 29 5.80 11.13 -30.80
C ALA A 29 5.51 11.46 -32.27
N ASP A 30 4.25 11.79 -32.59
CA ASP A 30 3.89 12.53 -33.80
C ASP A 30 2.99 13.71 -33.41
N PRO A 31 3.30 14.95 -33.82
CA PRO A 31 2.51 16.14 -33.51
C PRO A 31 1.64 16.55 -34.69
N GLY A 32 0.40 16.98 -34.43
CA GLY A 32 -0.28 17.87 -35.38
C GLY A 32 -1.80 17.94 -35.30
N GLY A 33 -2.30 19.18 -35.35
CA GLY A 33 -3.54 19.50 -36.07
C GLY A 33 -4.65 20.08 -35.22
N ALA A 34 -4.82 21.40 -35.31
CA ALA A 34 -5.82 22.20 -34.63
C ALA A 34 -7.13 22.39 -35.45
N VAL A 35 -8.24 22.59 -34.72
CA VAL A 35 -9.49 23.40 -34.97
C VAL A 35 -10.41 23.09 -36.18
N PRO A 36 -11.69 23.58 -36.27
CA PRO A 36 -12.52 24.43 -35.38
C PRO A 36 -14.04 24.06 -35.16
N VAL A 37 -14.64 24.72 -34.15
CA VAL A 37 -15.98 25.40 -34.08
C VAL A 37 -17.30 24.63 -34.34
N ALA A 38 -18.21 24.67 -33.35
CA ALA A 38 -19.55 25.27 -33.49
C ALA A 38 -20.27 25.45 -32.14
N ALA A 39 -20.74 26.68 -31.91
CA ALA A 39 -21.60 27.06 -30.80
C ALA A 39 -23.04 26.58 -30.99
N ARG A 40 -23.75 26.31 -29.88
CA ARG A 40 -25.19 26.55 -29.78
C ARG A 40 -25.62 26.78 -28.33
N THR A 41 -26.03 28.02 -28.11
CA THR A 41 -26.84 28.53 -27.00
C THR A 41 -28.17 27.78 -26.90
N MET A 42 -28.69 27.56 -25.68
CA MET A 42 -30.03 27.98 -25.26
C MET A 42 -30.11 28.08 -23.72
N SER A 43 -30.61 29.24 -23.30
CA SER A 43 -31.06 29.61 -21.95
C SER A 43 -32.22 28.72 -21.48
N HIS A 44 -32.52 28.66 -20.17
CA HIS A 44 -33.82 29.01 -19.56
C HIS A 44 -33.86 28.67 -18.05
N GLY A 45 -34.01 29.71 -17.21
CA GLY A 45 -34.90 29.73 -16.04
C GLY A 45 -34.43 29.12 -14.70
N GLY A 46 -34.04 29.97 -13.74
CA GLY A 46 -34.24 29.69 -12.30
C GLY A 46 -35.61 30.23 -11.83
N PRO A 47 -35.88 30.41 -10.52
CA PRO A 47 -35.24 29.87 -9.31
C PRO A 47 -36.28 29.19 -8.35
N ALA A 48 -35.84 28.49 -7.31
CA ALA A 48 -36.68 28.29 -6.10
C ALA A 48 -35.86 27.85 -4.88
N MET A 49 -35.89 28.68 -3.84
CA MET A 49 -35.58 28.32 -2.46
C MET A 49 -36.66 27.38 -1.89
N GLY A 50 -36.24 26.47 -1.01
CA GLY A 50 -37.13 25.63 -0.23
C GLY A 50 -36.43 25.05 1.00
N ASP A 51 -36.50 25.79 2.11
CA ASP A 51 -36.22 25.31 3.46
C ASP A 51 -37.10 24.10 3.80
N HIS A 52 -36.50 22.96 4.16
CA HIS A 52 -37.20 21.97 4.99
C HIS A 52 -36.33 21.50 6.15
N ARG A 53 -36.86 21.81 7.34
CA ARG A 53 -36.39 21.54 8.68
C ARG A 53 -36.28 20.04 8.97
N ALA A 54 -35.38 19.79 9.91
CA ALA A 54 -35.25 18.60 10.74
C ALA A 54 -36.57 17.91 11.12
N ARG A 55 -36.57 16.58 11.04
CA ARG A 55 -37.29 15.67 11.92
C ARG A 55 -36.39 14.49 12.23
N GLY A 56 -35.97 14.38 13.49
CA GLY A 56 -35.44 13.14 14.05
C GLY A 56 -36.57 12.21 14.46
N TYR A 57 -36.31 10.90 14.37
CA TYR A 57 -36.74 9.86 15.30
C TYR A 57 -36.13 8.52 14.85
N GLY A 58 -35.56 7.74 15.76
CA GLY A 58 -35.11 6.37 15.48
C GLY A 58 -33.93 5.93 16.33
N ASP A 59 -34.21 5.71 17.62
CA ASP A 59 -33.32 5.04 18.55
C ASP A 59 -33.29 3.54 18.24
N ASP A 60 -32.29 3.10 17.48
CA ASP A 60 -32.08 1.70 17.16
C ASP A 60 -30.71 1.27 17.70
N ALA A 61 -30.70 1.02 19.01
CA ALA A 61 -29.62 0.40 19.73
C ALA A 61 -29.44 -1.07 19.29
N THR A 62 -28.70 -1.30 18.20
CA THR A 62 -27.86 -2.49 17.94
C THR A 62 -27.07 -2.27 16.64
N GLY A 63 -26.29 -1.20 16.60
CA GLY A 63 -25.30 -0.97 15.55
C GLY A 63 -23.92 -1.15 16.12
N MET A 64 -23.51 -2.39 16.42
CA MET A 64 -22.08 -2.71 16.48
C MET A 64 -21.56 -2.49 15.05
N ARG A 65 -21.22 -1.24 14.72
CA ARG A 65 -20.21 -0.99 13.71
C ARG A 65 -18.98 -1.69 14.28
N HIS A 66 -18.66 -2.85 13.72
CA HIS A 66 -17.33 -3.42 13.83
C HIS A 66 -16.42 -2.38 13.21
N HIS A 67 -16.02 -1.39 14.01
CA HIS A 67 -14.81 -0.66 13.75
C HIS A 67 -13.76 -1.76 13.73
N ASP A 68 -13.23 -2.03 12.54
CA ASP A 68 -12.05 -2.84 12.30
C ASP A 68 -10.93 -2.20 13.13
N GLY A 69 -10.89 -2.55 14.41
CA GLY A 69 -9.96 -2.00 15.37
C GLY A 69 -8.56 -2.40 14.93
N PRO A 70 -7.54 -1.57 15.20
CA PRO A 70 -6.18 -1.91 14.84
C PRO A 70 -5.85 -3.27 15.47
N CYS A 71 -5.25 -4.16 14.69
CA CYS A 71 -4.78 -5.48 15.15
C CYS A 71 -3.57 -5.35 16.10
N THR A 72 -3.63 -4.43 17.06
CA THR A 72 -2.57 -4.16 18.04
C THR A 72 -2.80 -4.99 19.30
N GLY A 73 -1.83 -5.85 19.63
CA GLY A 73 -1.56 -6.42 20.96
C GLY A 73 -2.67 -7.20 21.69
N SER A 74 -3.81 -6.58 22.00
CA SER A 74 -4.89 -7.14 22.83
C SER A 74 -6.00 -7.88 22.05
N GLY A 75 -6.02 -7.80 20.71
CA GLY A 75 -7.04 -8.43 19.86
C GLY A 75 -6.51 -9.52 18.92
N LEU A 76 -5.26 -9.93 19.09
CA LEU A 76 -4.57 -10.82 18.15
C LEU A 76 -4.87 -12.30 18.47
N ALA A 77 -5.12 -13.10 17.43
CA ALA A 77 -5.42 -14.52 17.56
C ALA A 77 -4.26 -15.33 18.17
N SER A 78 -4.52 -16.60 18.47
CA SER A 78 -3.59 -17.48 19.18
C SER A 78 -2.27 -17.74 18.44
N ARG A 79 -1.22 -17.92 19.24
CA ARG A 79 0.10 -18.53 18.91
C ARG A 79 0.16 -19.43 17.68
N GLY A 80 0.62 -19.00 16.51
CA GLY A 80 0.90 -19.93 15.41
C GLY A 80 2.35 -20.43 15.37
N THR A 81 2.68 -21.16 14.30
CA THR A 81 4.07 -21.44 13.91
C THR A 81 4.30 -20.94 12.49
N LEU A 82 5.42 -20.24 12.27
CA LEU A 82 5.89 -19.86 10.93
C LEU A 82 7.09 -20.69 10.53
N THR A 83 7.09 -21.16 9.29
CA THR A 83 8.25 -21.74 8.61
C THR A 83 9.34 -20.69 8.40
N ALA A 84 10.56 -21.12 8.06
CA ALA A 84 11.65 -20.20 7.73
C ALA A 84 11.28 -19.27 6.55
N ALA A 85 10.65 -19.82 5.50
CA ALA A 85 10.22 -19.03 4.34
C ALA A 85 9.18 -17.97 4.74
N GLN A 86 8.18 -18.33 5.55
CA GLN A 86 7.18 -17.37 6.03
C GLN A 86 7.75 -16.27 6.92
N ARG A 87 8.82 -16.56 7.67
CA ARG A 87 9.54 -15.54 8.45
C ARG A 87 10.28 -14.57 7.54
N THR A 88 10.87 -15.07 6.45
CA THR A 88 11.44 -14.20 5.40
C THR A 88 10.37 -13.35 4.74
N THR A 89 9.21 -13.93 4.40
CA THR A 89 8.06 -13.17 3.88
C THR A 89 7.63 -12.08 4.85
N LEU A 90 7.56 -12.38 6.16
CA LEU A 90 7.19 -11.40 7.19
C LEU A 90 8.18 -10.24 7.29
N THR A 91 9.49 -10.51 7.14
CA THR A 91 10.52 -9.47 7.04
C THR A 91 10.29 -8.59 5.80
N GLY A 92 10.00 -9.21 4.64
CA GLY A 92 9.68 -8.50 3.41
C GLY A 92 8.47 -7.57 3.57
N THR A 93 7.36 -8.10 4.10
CA THR A 93 6.13 -7.31 4.35
C THR A 93 6.44 -6.10 5.23
N ALA A 94 7.29 -6.20 6.25
CA ALA A 94 7.65 -5.04 7.07
C ALA A 94 8.35 -3.92 6.26
N GLU A 95 9.23 -4.27 5.33
CA GLU A 95 9.86 -3.29 4.47
C GLU A 95 8.91 -2.72 3.40
N GLU A 96 7.95 -3.52 2.92
CA GLU A 96 6.89 -3.11 1.99
C GLU A 96 5.95 -2.08 2.62
N GLU A 97 5.41 -2.34 3.82
CA GLU A 97 4.57 -1.39 4.57
C GLU A 97 5.31 -0.07 4.85
N LYS A 98 6.60 -0.16 5.22
CA LYS A 98 7.43 1.03 5.42
C LYS A 98 7.65 1.77 4.10
N LEU A 99 7.81 1.06 2.98
CA LEU A 99 7.98 1.66 1.67
C LEU A 99 6.74 2.47 1.28
N ALA A 100 5.56 1.88 1.42
CA ALA A 100 4.28 2.56 1.18
C ALA A 100 4.15 3.80 2.07
N HIS A 101 4.35 3.66 3.39
CA HIS A 101 4.33 4.77 4.35
C HIS A 101 5.25 5.93 3.94
N ASP A 102 6.52 5.63 3.69
CA ASP A 102 7.54 6.65 3.42
C ASP A 102 7.27 7.34 2.08
N LEU A 103 6.82 6.59 1.08
CA LEU A 103 6.53 7.09 -0.26
C LEU A 103 5.31 8.02 -0.25
N TYR A 104 4.24 7.63 0.43
CA TYR A 104 3.02 8.44 0.56
C TYR A 104 3.27 9.68 1.41
N THR A 105 4.07 9.57 2.47
CA THR A 105 4.52 10.74 3.24
C THR A 105 5.28 11.73 2.36
N ALA A 106 6.17 11.24 1.47
CA ALA A 106 6.91 12.09 0.55
C ALA A 106 5.99 12.77 -0.50
N PHE A 107 4.96 12.08 -0.97
CA PHE A 107 3.99 12.65 -1.91
C PHE A 107 3.02 13.64 -1.25
N ALA A 108 2.54 13.36 -0.04
CA ALA A 108 1.72 14.28 0.75
C ALA A 108 2.42 15.62 0.99
N ALA A 109 3.74 15.61 1.22
CA ALA A 109 4.52 16.83 1.38
C ALA A 109 4.65 17.65 0.08
N ARG A 110 4.36 17.06 -1.08
CA ARG A 110 4.60 17.66 -2.41
C ARG A 110 3.30 18.03 -3.12
N TYR A 111 2.24 17.27 -2.94
CA TYR A 111 1.00 17.39 -3.66
C TYR A 111 -0.16 17.59 -2.69
N ASP A 112 -1.08 18.51 -3.02
CA ASP A 112 -2.30 18.77 -2.23
C ASP A 112 -3.38 17.71 -2.52
N ALA A 113 -3.06 16.46 -2.19
CA ALA A 113 -3.93 15.30 -2.38
C ALA A 113 -4.02 14.50 -1.09
N ARG A 114 -5.15 14.66 -0.37
CA ARG A 114 -5.38 14.08 0.97
C ARG A 114 -5.27 12.56 1.04
N VAL A 115 -5.42 11.87 -0.09
CA VAL A 115 -5.26 10.42 -0.18
C VAL A 115 -3.89 9.97 0.34
N PHE A 116 -2.81 10.70 0.02
CA PHE A 116 -1.48 10.33 0.49
C PHE A 116 -1.33 10.46 2.00
N GLU A 117 -1.87 11.51 2.61
CA GLU A 117 -1.83 11.70 4.07
C GLU A 117 -2.64 10.61 4.80
N HIS A 118 -3.84 10.32 4.30
CA HIS A 118 -4.71 9.32 4.90
C HIS A 118 -4.13 7.92 4.83
N ILE A 119 -3.61 7.53 3.65
CA ILE A 119 -3.05 6.19 3.45
C ILE A 119 -1.73 6.06 4.22
N ALA A 120 -0.84 7.07 4.22
CA ALA A 120 0.38 7.02 5.04
C ALA A 120 0.08 6.80 6.55
N ALA A 121 -1.01 7.40 7.05
CA ALA A 121 -1.44 7.16 8.43
C ALA A 121 -1.93 5.70 8.65
N ALA A 122 -2.60 5.10 7.68
CA ALA A 122 -2.98 3.69 7.71
C ALA A 122 -1.75 2.76 7.68
N GLU A 123 -0.76 3.05 6.83
CA GLU A 123 0.48 2.26 6.72
C GLU A 123 1.30 2.25 8.02
N THR A 124 1.19 3.30 8.85
CA THR A 124 1.77 3.28 10.20
C THR A 124 1.15 2.16 11.05
N GLY A 125 -0.17 1.97 10.95
CA GLY A 125 -0.91 0.92 11.63
C GLY A 125 -0.55 -0.47 11.10
N HIS A 126 -0.44 -0.62 9.78
CA HIS A 126 -0.03 -1.85 9.13
C HIS A 126 1.37 -2.30 9.57
N LEU A 127 2.37 -1.41 9.45
CA LEU A 127 3.73 -1.69 9.88
C LEU A 127 3.80 -2.02 11.38
N THR A 128 2.97 -1.39 12.22
CA THR A 128 2.88 -1.73 13.64
C THR A 128 2.33 -3.14 13.87
N ALA A 129 1.32 -3.55 13.10
CA ALA A 129 0.78 -4.92 13.16
C ALA A 129 1.82 -5.96 12.71
N VAL A 130 2.56 -5.67 11.63
CA VAL A 130 3.65 -6.54 11.15
C VAL A 130 4.79 -6.64 12.18
N ARG A 131 5.22 -5.52 12.77
CA ARG A 131 6.21 -5.50 13.87
C ARG A 131 5.76 -6.31 15.07
N THR A 132 4.47 -6.27 15.41
CA THR A 132 3.91 -7.11 16.48
C THR A 132 4.09 -8.60 16.16
N LEU A 133 3.93 -9.01 14.89
CA LEU A 133 4.23 -10.38 14.47
C LEU A 133 5.73 -10.68 14.49
N LEU A 134 6.58 -9.76 14.01
CA LEU A 134 8.03 -9.93 14.02
C LEU A 134 8.54 -10.23 15.44
N ASP A 135 8.14 -9.39 16.40
CA ASP A 135 8.46 -9.56 17.82
C ASP A 135 7.93 -10.90 18.34
N ARG A 136 6.65 -11.17 18.08
CA ARG A 136 5.99 -12.38 18.57
C ARG A 136 6.62 -13.65 18.01
N TYR A 137 7.19 -13.61 16.81
CA TYR A 137 7.86 -14.75 16.21
C TYR A 137 9.36 -14.81 16.49
N ASP A 138 9.95 -13.85 17.20
CA ASP A 138 11.40 -13.70 17.38
C ASP A 138 12.13 -13.52 16.03
N VAL A 139 11.59 -12.65 15.17
CA VAL A 139 12.20 -12.24 13.90
C VAL A 139 12.69 -10.79 14.05
N THR A 140 13.94 -10.53 13.67
CA THR A 140 14.49 -9.18 13.70
C THR A 140 13.72 -8.25 12.76
N ASP A 141 13.30 -7.08 13.24
CA ASP A 141 12.69 -6.04 12.43
C ASP A 141 13.74 -5.40 11.48
N PRO A 142 13.61 -5.54 10.15
CA PRO A 142 14.54 -4.97 9.18
C PRO A 142 14.39 -3.44 9.05
N THR A 143 13.33 -2.86 9.60
CA THR A 143 13.02 -1.44 9.50
C THR A 143 13.49 -0.63 10.71
N ALA A 144 13.88 -1.31 11.79
CA ALA A 144 14.24 -0.68 13.06
C ALA A 144 15.44 0.25 12.90
N GLY A 145 15.30 1.49 13.39
CA GLY A 145 16.38 2.49 13.36
C GLY A 145 16.64 3.13 11.99
N HIS A 146 15.89 2.76 10.95
CA HIS A 146 15.99 3.40 9.65
C HIS A 146 15.17 4.68 9.59
N ARG A 147 15.76 5.74 9.03
CA ARG A 147 15.04 6.97 8.70
C ARG A 147 14.12 6.76 7.48
N ALA A 148 13.23 7.71 7.26
CA ALA A 148 12.35 7.73 6.09
C ALA A 148 13.15 7.60 4.78
N GLY A 149 12.69 6.75 3.88
CA GLY A 149 13.29 6.47 2.57
C GLY A 149 14.57 5.63 2.61
N VAL A 150 14.90 5.01 3.74
CA VAL A 150 16.05 4.09 3.88
C VAL A 150 15.56 2.68 4.23
N PHE A 151 16.07 1.68 3.51
CA PHE A 151 15.67 0.27 3.62
C PHE A 151 16.88 -0.63 3.82
N THR A 152 16.68 -1.78 4.47
CA THR A 152 17.71 -2.79 4.70
C THR A 152 17.95 -3.59 3.42
N ASP A 153 16.89 -4.06 2.75
CA ASP A 153 17.03 -4.76 1.48
C ASP A 153 17.35 -3.76 0.32
N PRO A 154 18.49 -3.92 -0.37
CA PRO A 154 18.84 -3.08 -1.52
C PRO A 154 17.80 -3.09 -2.65
N ALA A 155 17.06 -4.19 -2.83
CA ALA A 155 15.99 -4.27 -3.83
C ALA A 155 14.80 -3.37 -3.44
N VAL A 156 14.42 -3.35 -2.17
CA VAL A 156 13.38 -2.45 -1.65
C VAL A 156 13.82 -1.00 -1.79
N GLN A 157 15.08 -0.69 -1.44
CA GLN A 157 15.65 0.66 -1.64
C GLN A 157 15.56 1.09 -3.10
N ALA A 158 15.95 0.23 -4.04
CA ALA A 158 15.89 0.53 -5.47
C ALA A 158 14.46 0.74 -5.96
N THR A 159 13.49 0.00 -5.42
CA THR A 159 12.07 0.18 -5.72
C THR A 159 11.55 1.51 -5.18
N TYR A 160 11.85 1.86 -3.93
CA TYR A 160 11.49 3.17 -3.36
C TYR A 160 12.05 4.33 -4.20
N ASP A 161 13.35 4.29 -4.52
CA ASP A 161 14.01 5.35 -5.28
C ASP A 161 13.40 5.52 -6.68
N ARG A 162 13.05 4.41 -7.34
CA ARG A 162 12.39 4.39 -8.65
C ARG A 162 11.00 5.01 -8.58
N LEU A 163 10.17 4.54 -7.65
CA LEU A 163 8.78 4.97 -7.52
C LEU A 163 8.68 6.44 -7.07
N LEU A 164 9.54 6.86 -6.15
CA LEU A 164 9.64 8.25 -5.74
C LEU A 164 9.98 9.16 -6.93
N LYS A 165 10.98 8.77 -7.73
CA LYS A 165 11.35 9.52 -8.94
C LYS A 165 10.23 9.59 -9.96
N GLN A 166 9.48 8.49 -10.16
CA GLN A 166 8.33 8.46 -11.05
C GLN A 166 7.22 9.40 -10.58
N GLY A 167 6.82 9.30 -9.30
CA GLY A 167 5.76 10.13 -8.74
C GLY A 167 6.12 11.61 -8.67
N GLN A 168 7.40 11.97 -8.55
CA GLN A 168 7.86 13.36 -8.61
C GLN A 168 7.57 14.06 -9.96
N GLY A 169 7.24 13.29 -11.01
CA GLY A 169 6.86 13.79 -12.32
C GLY A 169 5.53 14.56 -12.36
N GLY A 170 4.67 14.43 -11.35
CA GLY A 170 3.38 15.12 -11.29
C GLY A 170 2.36 14.39 -10.40
N LEU A 171 1.25 15.05 -10.06
CA LEU A 171 0.21 14.46 -9.20
C LEU A 171 -0.35 13.16 -9.80
N ASP A 172 -0.76 13.17 -11.08
CA ASP A 172 -1.22 11.97 -11.80
C ASP A 172 -0.20 10.81 -11.75
N ALA A 173 1.10 11.11 -11.90
CA ALA A 173 2.15 10.10 -11.80
C ALA A 173 2.28 9.54 -10.37
N ALA A 174 2.16 10.40 -9.35
CA ALA A 174 2.20 9.98 -7.95
C ALA A 174 0.99 9.11 -7.57
N LEU A 175 -0.22 9.45 -8.05
CA LEU A 175 -1.43 8.66 -7.81
C LEU A 175 -1.32 7.27 -8.46
N LYS A 176 -0.81 7.21 -9.70
CA LYS A 176 -0.53 5.93 -10.40
C LYS A 176 0.52 5.09 -9.68
N VAL A 177 1.58 5.72 -9.17
CA VAL A 177 2.56 5.04 -8.32
C VAL A 177 1.90 4.49 -7.06
N GLY A 178 1.03 5.26 -6.41
CA GLY A 178 0.24 4.81 -5.26
C GLY A 178 -0.55 3.55 -5.58
N ARG A 179 -1.37 3.60 -6.63
CA ARG A 179 -2.12 2.45 -7.15
C ARG A 179 -1.25 1.24 -7.45
N THR A 180 -0.06 1.42 -8.04
CA THR A 180 0.87 0.32 -8.33
C THR A 180 1.38 -0.34 -7.06
N VAL A 181 1.75 0.43 -6.05
CA VAL A 181 2.20 -0.12 -4.75
C VAL A 181 1.11 -0.98 -4.11
N GLU A 182 -0.13 -0.50 -4.08
CA GLU A 182 -1.25 -1.27 -3.51
C GLU A 182 -1.57 -2.53 -4.32
N ALA A 183 -1.47 -2.48 -5.65
CA ALA A 183 -1.67 -3.64 -6.51
C ALA A 183 -0.60 -4.72 -6.26
N ASP A 184 0.65 -4.31 -6.08
CA ASP A 184 1.77 -5.22 -5.78
C ASP A 184 1.59 -5.86 -4.40
N ASP A 185 1.15 -5.10 -3.39
CA ASP A 185 0.88 -5.58 -2.04
C ASP A 185 -0.30 -6.58 -1.99
N ILE A 186 -1.41 -6.26 -2.67
CA ILE A 186 -2.56 -7.18 -2.84
C ILE A 186 -2.11 -8.51 -3.44
N ALA A 187 -1.27 -8.48 -4.49
CA ALA A 187 -0.76 -9.68 -5.13
C ALA A 187 0.10 -10.51 -4.18
N ALA A 188 1.03 -9.86 -3.46
CA ALA A 188 1.90 -10.47 -2.46
C ALA A 188 1.12 -11.16 -1.34
N LEU A 189 0.15 -10.46 -0.75
CA LEU A 189 -0.67 -10.97 0.35
C LEU A 189 -1.58 -12.11 -0.10
N THR A 190 -2.15 -12.01 -1.31
CA THR A 190 -2.95 -13.08 -1.92
C THR A 190 -2.13 -14.35 -2.15
N GLU A 191 -0.87 -14.23 -2.55
CA GLU A 191 0.04 -15.37 -2.71
C GLU A 191 0.43 -15.99 -1.36
N ALA A 192 0.69 -15.17 -0.34
CA ALA A 192 1.17 -15.64 0.97
C ALA A 192 0.08 -16.32 1.81
N LEU A 193 -1.16 -15.81 1.79
CA LEU A 193 -2.26 -16.22 2.67
C LEU A 193 -2.60 -17.73 2.63
N PRO A 194 -2.66 -18.41 1.48
CA PRO A 194 -2.95 -19.85 1.42
C PRO A 194 -1.94 -20.71 2.17
N GLY A 195 -0.67 -20.29 2.24
CA GLY A 195 0.39 -21.03 2.93
C GLY A 195 0.40 -20.83 4.45
N LEU A 196 -0.22 -19.76 4.97
CA LEU A 196 -0.21 -19.44 6.39
C LEU A 196 -1.21 -20.29 7.17
N THR A 197 -0.72 -21.04 8.17
CA THR A 197 -1.57 -21.79 9.12
C THR A 197 -1.63 -21.14 10.51
N ALA A 198 -0.70 -20.24 10.78
CA ALA A 198 -0.62 -19.42 11.99
C ALA A 198 -1.82 -18.46 12.09
N PRO A 199 -2.74 -18.62 13.08
CA PRO A 199 -3.99 -17.85 13.12
C PRO A 199 -3.80 -16.34 13.25
N ASP A 200 -2.81 -15.93 14.04
CA ASP A 200 -2.37 -14.54 14.18
C ASP A 200 -1.85 -13.92 12.89
N ALA A 201 -0.95 -14.63 12.19
CA ALA A 201 -0.38 -14.16 10.94
C ALA A 201 -1.47 -14.05 9.86
N ARG A 202 -2.36 -15.04 9.78
CA ARG A 202 -3.52 -14.99 8.87
C ARG A 202 -4.42 -13.80 9.16
N GLN A 203 -4.72 -13.52 10.44
CA GLN A 203 -5.54 -12.37 10.83
C GLN A 203 -4.93 -11.06 10.35
N VAL A 204 -3.64 -10.84 10.60
CA VAL A 204 -2.94 -9.62 10.16
C VAL A 204 -2.89 -9.55 8.63
N TYR A 205 -2.46 -10.60 7.94
CA TYR A 205 -2.34 -10.59 6.47
C TYR A 205 -3.69 -10.41 5.77
N THR A 206 -4.78 -10.92 6.35
CA THR A 206 -6.13 -10.69 5.82
C THR A 206 -6.55 -9.23 6.02
N HIS A 207 -6.21 -8.64 7.16
CA HIS A 207 -6.49 -7.23 7.41
C HIS A 207 -5.69 -6.30 6.51
N LEU A 208 -4.41 -6.60 6.28
CA LEU A 208 -3.57 -5.89 5.31
C LEU A 208 -4.21 -5.97 3.93
N LEU A 209 -4.53 -7.17 3.44
CA LEU A 209 -5.09 -7.37 2.10
C LEU A 209 -6.35 -6.53 1.89
N THR A 210 -7.29 -6.58 2.84
CA THR A 210 -8.52 -5.78 2.77
C THR A 210 -8.25 -4.27 2.82
N SER A 211 -7.19 -3.84 3.49
CA SER A 211 -6.83 -2.42 3.57
C SER A 211 -6.15 -1.95 2.29
N SER A 212 -5.23 -2.74 1.73
CA SER A 212 -4.57 -2.47 0.44
C SER A 212 -5.58 -2.43 -0.71
N GLU A 213 -6.61 -3.31 -0.69
CA GLU A 213 -7.75 -3.23 -1.62
C GLU A 213 -8.47 -1.88 -1.54
N ARG A 214 -8.75 -1.39 -0.32
CA ARG A 214 -9.40 -0.08 -0.09
C ARG A 214 -8.49 1.09 -0.49
N HIS A 215 -7.19 0.97 -0.27
CA HIS A 215 -6.21 1.98 -0.70
C HIS A 215 -6.14 2.07 -2.22
N GLN A 216 -6.11 0.92 -2.91
CA GLN A 216 -6.16 0.86 -4.36
C GLN A 216 -7.44 1.51 -4.91
N GLU A 217 -8.60 1.20 -4.32
CA GLU A 217 -9.88 1.84 -4.67
C GLU A 217 -9.85 3.36 -4.45
N ALA A 218 -9.23 3.83 -3.37
CA ALA A 218 -9.06 5.25 -3.10
C ALA A 218 -8.18 5.93 -4.16
N PHE A 219 -7.07 5.31 -4.58
CA PHE A 219 -6.26 5.83 -5.68
C PHE A 219 -7.02 5.82 -7.01
N ASP A 220 -7.79 4.76 -7.30
CA ASP A 220 -8.61 4.68 -8.51
C ASP A 220 -9.65 5.81 -8.57
N HIS A 221 -10.29 6.13 -7.45
CA HIS A 221 -11.21 7.26 -7.36
C HIS A 221 -10.52 8.60 -7.63
N TRP A 222 -9.35 8.84 -7.02
CA TRP A 222 -8.59 10.07 -7.25
C TRP A 222 -8.12 10.20 -8.70
N ILE A 223 -7.68 9.11 -9.32
CA ILE A 223 -7.25 9.11 -10.72
C ILE A 223 -8.42 9.41 -11.67
N ALA A 224 -9.65 8.99 -11.34
CA ALA A 224 -10.82 9.24 -12.16
C ALA A 224 -11.33 10.70 -12.08
N ASP A 225 -10.99 11.41 -11.00
CA ASP A 225 -11.41 12.79 -10.76
C ASP A 225 -10.42 13.85 -11.30
N GLU A 226 -9.21 13.44 -11.71
CA GLU A 226 -8.17 14.28 -12.34
C GLU A 226 -8.35 14.41 -13.87
#